data_AF-A0A9W8P7L7-F1
#
_entry.id   AF-A0A9W8P7L7-F1
#
_cell.length_a   1.000
_cell.length_b   1.000
_cell.length_c   1.000
_cell.angle_alpha   90.00
_cell.angle_beta   90.00
_cell.angle_gamma   90.00
#
_symmetry.space_group_name_H-M   'P 1'
#
loop_
_entity.id
_entity.type
_entity.pdbx_description
1 polymer ?
#
loop_
_entity_poly.entity_id
_entity_poly.type
_entity_poly.pdbx_seq_one_letter_code
_entity_poly.pdbx_strand_id
1 'polypeptide(L)'
;LYTLDSQIHQSDHESLQGFGKWIARKWQNAEARRIEGNKDVVELQESPEFLRHQWEEQVASQTKPLPRQSQTAGKKAVEEAVRLQKVRDSLVTRISRFEDIICDVDADGVDYIDAEEHLPILRKQLETCQNKLSQSKRALGVNDHASFQHLTKSKYINYRMNARALKMRLRMRLRARKFERNCIERSARRQQYNECKIQDQTEDSVKRRDPGIQKLARSYNKHVSDMLELIRRRQAPRNAVAPLPITLKGLFNLDVDDNIWEDIGLNDDDDEGPPPWLSSERVRKGIKGILLRDWSDEELRRL
;
A
#
# COMPACT_ATOMS: atom_id res chain seq x y z
N LEU A 1 23.95 49.93 34.98
CA LEU A 1 22.68 49.21 35.22
C LEU A 1 21.53 49.82 34.41
N TYR A 2 21.24 51.13 34.53
CA TYR A 2 20.14 51.80 33.77
C TYR A 2 20.21 51.74 32.24
N THR A 3 21.41 51.80 31.65
CA THR A 3 21.59 51.80 30.19
C THR A 3 21.32 50.42 29.57
N LEU A 4 21.73 49.35 30.25
CA LEU A 4 21.45 47.97 29.83
C LEU A 4 19.95 47.66 29.94
N ASP A 5 19.30 48.08 31.03
CA ASP A 5 17.86 47.90 31.22
C ASP A 5 17.03 48.61 30.13
N SER A 6 17.43 49.84 29.76
CA SER A 6 16.78 50.59 28.68
C SER A 6 16.97 49.93 27.31
N GLN A 7 18.16 49.35 27.06
CA GLN A 7 18.44 48.61 25.82
C GLN A 7 17.67 47.30 25.73
N ILE A 8 17.49 46.60 26.87
CA ILE A 8 16.66 45.39 26.96
C ILE A 8 15.21 45.75 26.64
N HIS A 9 14.64 46.79 27.27
CA HIS A 9 13.27 47.22 27.00
C HIS A 9 13.03 47.65 25.55
N GLN A 10 13.97 48.35 24.93
CA GLN A 10 13.88 48.71 23.51
C GLN A 10 13.92 47.46 22.62
N SER A 11 14.81 46.51 22.91
CA SER A 11 14.92 45.24 22.18
C SER A 11 13.66 44.40 22.32
N ASP A 12 13.05 44.38 23.50
CA ASP A 12 11.79 43.68 23.76
C ASP A 12 10.64 44.34 22.97
N HIS A 13 10.58 45.66 22.92
CA HIS A 13 9.55 46.38 22.16
C HIS A 13 9.66 46.12 20.65
N GLU A 14 10.87 46.18 20.10
CA GLU A 14 11.13 45.87 18.69
C GLU A 14 10.83 44.40 18.38
N SER A 15 11.22 43.49 19.26
CA SER A 15 10.91 42.07 19.15
C SER A 15 9.40 41.83 19.15
N LEU A 16 8.64 42.43 20.08
CA LEU A 16 7.19 42.33 20.16
C LEU A 16 6.49 42.86 18.90
N GLN A 17 6.93 44.01 18.38
CA GLN A 17 6.41 44.53 17.11
C GLN A 17 6.72 43.59 15.94
N GLY A 18 7.93 43.01 15.92
CA GLY A 18 8.34 42.00 14.95
C GLY A 18 7.46 40.75 15.02
N PHE A 19 7.18 40.26 16.23
CA PHE A 19 6.27 39.15 16.47
C PHE A 19 4.85 39.46 16.00
N GLY A 20 4.31 40.63 16.31
CA GLY A 20 2.98 41.05 15.84
C GLY A 20 2.86 41.03 14.31
N LYS A 21 3.86 41.59 13.61
CA LYS A 21 3.92 41.56 12.13
C LYS A 21 4.05 40.13 11.59
N TRP A 22 4.81 39.28 12.28
CA TRP A 22 4.97 37.87 11.90
C TRP A 22 3.68 37.08 12.08
N ILE A 23 2.97 37.23 13.21
CA ILE A 23 1.66 36.59 13.46
C ILE A 23 0.65 37.05 12.41
N ALA A 24 0.55 38.36 12.14
CA ALA A 24 -0.37 38.88 11.13
C ALA A 24 -0.13 38.28 9.74
N ARG A 25 1.13 38.16 9.33
CA ARG A 25 1.49 37.53 8.05
C ARG A 25 1.15 36.04 8.05
N LYS A 26 1.41 35.34 9.15
CA LYS A 26 1.09 33.91 9.31
C LYS A 26 -0.41 33.66 9.23
N TRP A 27 -1.20 34.47 9.91
CA TRP A 27 -2.66 34.42 9.89
C TRP A 27 -3.20 34.63 8.46
N GLN A 28 -2.74 35.67 7.76
CA GLN A 28 -3.14 35.94 6.38
C GLN A 28 -2.80 34.77 5.43
N ASN A 29 -1.62 34.19 5.57
CA ASN A 29 -1.18 33.05 4.76
C ASN A 29 -1.96 31.76 5.07
N ALA A 30 -2.34 31.54 6.34
CA ALA A 30 -3.16 30.40 6.73
C ALA A 30 -4.60 30.58 6.21
N GLU A 31 -5.17 31.78 6.32
CA GLU A 31 -6.51 32.07 5.82
C GLU A 31 -6.59 31.96 4.29
N ALA A 32 -5.60 32.46 3.56
CA ALA A 32 -5.54 32.29 2.10
C ALA A 32 -5.53 30.81 1.68
N ARG A 33 -4.72 29.98 2.37
CA ARG A 33 -4.68 28.52 2.14
C ARG A 33 -5.99 27.83 2.50
N ARG A 34 -6.66 28.27 3.57
CA ARG A 34 -7.97 27.76 3.98
C ARG A 34 -9.02 28.01 2.89
N ILE A 35 -9.04 29.22 2.32
CA ILE A 35 -9.95 29.59 1.23
C ILE A 35 -9.67 28.76 -0.02
N GLU A 36 -8.40 28.61 -0.40
CA GLU A 36 -7.98 27.78 -1.55
C GLU A 36 -8.42 26.32 -1.37
N GLY A 37 -8.14 25.70 -0.21
CA GLY A 37 -8.53 24.34 0.07
C GLY A 37 -10.05 24.15 0.09
N ASN A 38 -10.80 25.12 0.61
CA ASN A 38 -12.27 25.10 0.57
C ASN A 38 -12.82 25.18 -0.85
N LYS A 39 -12.23 26.02 -1.71
CA LYS A 39 -12.63 26.14 -3.11
C LYS A 39 -12.50 24.80 -3.82
N ASP A 40 -11.36 24.12 -3.67
CA ASP A 40 -11.13 22.81 -4.26
C ASP A 40 -12.18 21.79 -3.79
N VAL A 41 -12.51 21.75 -2.50
CA VAL A 41 -13.50 20.81 -1.95
C VAL A 41 -14.92 21.11 -2.45
N VAL A 42 -15.31 22.39 -2.52
CA VAL A 42 -16.65 22.82 -2.96
C VAL A 42 -16.85 22.60 -4.45
N GLU A 43 -15.86 22.91 -5.29
CA GLU A 43 -15.93 22.71 -6.74
C GLU A 43 -16.05 21.23 -7.12
N LEU A 44 -15.47 20.33 -6.30
CA LEU A 44 -15.45 18.90 -6.57
C LEU A 44 -16.73 18.16 -6.14
N GLN A 45 -17.61 18.78 -5.34
CA GLN A 45 -18.87 18.21 -4.84
C GLN A 45 -18.71 16.83 -4.15
N GLU A 46 -17.52 16.49 -3.68
CA GLU A 46 -17.26 15.26 -2.93
C GLU A 46 -17.50 15.49 -1.44
N SER A 47 -18.02 14.49 -0.72
CA SER A 47 -18.20 14.58 0.73
C SER A 47 -16.84 14.72 1.44
N PRO A 48 -16.69 15.68 2.37
CA PRO A 48 -15.48 15.80 3.21
C PRO A 48 -15.12 14.51 3.95
N GLU A 49 -16.13 13.79 4.45
CA GLU A 49 -15.98 12.52 5.17
C GLU A 49 -15.42 11.44 4.24
N PHE A 50 -15.95 11.35 3.02
CA PHE A 50 -15.43 10.44 1.99
C PHE A 50 -13.98 10.74 1.65
N LEU A 51 -13.60 12.01 1.46
CA LEU A 51 -12.23 12.41 1.15
C LEU A 51 -11.25 12.07 2.30
N ARG A 52 -11.67 12.25 3.55
CA ARG A 52 -10.88 11.85 4.72
C ARG A 52 -10.70 10.34 4.80
N HIS A 53 -11.76 9.56 4.56
CA HIS A 53 -11.67 8.10 4.51
C HIS A 53 -10.73 7.63 3.39
N GLN A 54 -10.85 8.22 2.19
CA GLN A 54 -9.94 7.94 1.07
C GLN A 54 -8.48 8.29 1.40
N TRP A 55 -8.24 9.37 2.15
CA TRP A 55 -6.92 9.70 2.66
C TRP A 55 -6.42 8.66 3.68
N GLU A 56 -7.27 8.20 4.60
CA GLU A 56 -6.92 7.15 5.57
C GLU A 56 -6.57 5.83 4.87
N GLU A 57 -7.36 5.41 3.87
CA GLU A 57 -7.05 4.25 3.02
C GLU A 57 -5.72 4.42 2.28
N GLN A 58 -5.47 5.62 1.75
CA GLN A 58 -4.20 5.94 1.12
C GLN A 58 -3.04 5.80 2.12
N VAL A 59 -3.14 6.38 3.31
CA VAL A 59 -2.11 6.29 4.34
C VAL A 59 -1.91 4.84 4.77
N ALA A 60 -2.99 4.10 5.04
CA ALA A 60 -2.92 2.69 5.45
C ALA A 60 -2.24 1.83 4.38
N SER A 61 -2.55 2.04 3.10
CA SER A 61 -1.93 1.31 1.99
C SER A 61 -0.45 1.67 1.81
N GLN A 62 -0.09 2.96 1.91
CA GLN A 62 1.27 3.45 1.66
C GLN A 62 2.23 3.23 2.85
N THR A 63 1.72 3.22 4.07
CA THR A 63 2.51 3.00 5.30
C THR A 63 2.60 1.54 5.70
N LYS A 64 1.86 0.64 5.03
CA LYS A 64 1.90 -0.80 5.29
C LYS A 64 3.35 -1.31 5.24
N PRO A 65 3.80 -2.07 6.26
CA PRO A 65 5.15 -2.63 6.26
C PRO A 65 5.41 -3.46 5.01
N LEU A 66 6.56 -3.21 4.38
CA LEU A 66 6.94 -3.94 3.18
C LEU A 66 7.05 -5.45 3.47
N PRO A 67 6.53 -6.32 2.58
CA PRO A 67 6.53 -7.76 2.80
C PRO A 67 7.98 -8.26 2.92
N ARG A 68 8.26 -9.12 3.90
CA ARG A 68 9.60 -9.68 4.12
C ARG A 68 9.71 -11.09 3.54
N GLN A 69 10.96 -11.52 3.30
CA GLN A 69 11.24 -12.89 2.89
C GLN A 69 11.22 -13.76 4.14
N SER A 70 10.77 -15.00 4.00
CA SER A 70 10.82 -15.98 5.07
C SER A 70 11.08 -17.36 4.49
N GLN A 71 11.88 -18.16 5.21
CA GLN A 71 12.11 -19.56 4.87
C GLN A 71 10.82 -20.39 4.97
N THR A 72 9.81 -19.92 5.69
CA THR A 72 8.52 -20.59 5.86
C THR A 72 7.37 -19.86 5.16
N ALA A 73 7.65 -18.87 4.30
CA ALA A 73 6.63 -18.07 3.63
C ALA A 73 5.64 -18.93 2.84
N GLY A 74 6.16 -19.86 2.02
CA GLY A 74 5.33 -20.79 1.26
C GLY A 74 4.46 -21.68 2.15
N LYS A 75 5.05 -22.24 3.22
CA LYS A 75 4.33 -23.09 4.17
C LYS A 75 3.16 -22.35 4.83
N LYS A 76 3.40 -21.13 5.32
CA LYS A 76 2.36 -20.29 5.96
C LYS A 76 1.22 -19.96 4.99
N ALA A 77 1.54 -19.63 3.73
CA ALA A 77 0.54 -19.34 2.72
C ALA A 77 -0.34 -20.56 2.40
N VAL A 78 0.26 -21.75 2.34
CA VAL A 78 -0.46 -23.02 2.15
C VAL A 78 -1.33 -23.36 3.36
N GLU A 79 -0.81 -23.19 4.59
CA GLU A 79 -1.59 -23.42 5.82
C GLU A 79 -2.80 -22.50 5.91
N GLU A 80 -2.67 -21.24 5.50
CA GLU A 80 -3.78 -20.29 5.43
C GLU A 80 -4.81 -20.70 4.37
N ALA A 81 -4.37 -21.15 3.19
CA ALA A 81 -5.28 -21.68 2.16
C ALA A 81 -6.07 -22.91 2.67
N VAL A 82 -5.40 -23.82 3.40
CA VAL A 82 -6.07 -24.98 4.04
C VAL A 82 -7.07 -24.52 5.10
N ARG A 83 -6.73 -23.51 5.91
CA ARG A 83 -7.66 -22.93 6.89
C ARG A 83 -8.88 -22.34 6.20
N LEU A 84 -8.70 -21.52 5.17
CA LEU A 84 -9.80 -20.93 4.39
C LEU A 84 -10.69 -22.02 3.77
N GLN A 85 -10.10 -23.10 3.27
CA GLN A 85 -10.85 -24.24 2.74
C GLN A 85 -11.74 -24.88 3.82
N LYS A 86 -11.21 -25.13 5.02
CA LYS A 86 -11.99 -25.67 6.15
C LYS A 86 -13.12 -24.74 6.56
N VAL A 87 -12.86 -23.43 6.60
CA VAL A 87 -13.88 -22.42 6.92
C VAL A 87 -14.99 -22.44 5.88
N ARG A 88 -14.63 -22.43 4.59
CA ARG A 88 -15.60 -22.57 3.49
C ARG A 88 -16.44 -23.83 3.66
N ASP A 89 -15.83 -24.99 3.88
CA ASP A 89 -16.55 -26.26 4.01
C ASP A 89 -17.52 -26.22 5.20
N SER A 90 -17.10 -25.65 6.33
CA SER A 90 -17.98 -25.45 7.49
C SER A 90 -19.15 -24.49 7.20
N LEU A 91 -18.92 -23.40 6.46
CA LEU A 91 -19.95 -22.46 6.05
C LEU A 91 -20.95 -23.10 5.10
N VAL A 92 -20.48 -23.88 4.12
CA VAL A 92 -21.35 -24.66 3.22
C VAL A 92 -22.23 -25.61 4.01
N THR A 93 -21.66 -26.39 4.93
CA THR A 93 -22.46 -27.32 5.76
C THR A 93 -23.47 -26.60 6.63
N ARG A 94 -23.15 -25.40 7.12
CA ARG A 94 -24.09 -24.60 7.93
C ARG A 94 -25.20 -23.98 7.09
N ILE A 95 -24.88 -23.50 5.90
CA ILE A 95 -25.88 -22.99 4.94
C ILE A 95 -26.84 -24.11 4.54
N SER A 96 -26.33 -25.29 4.17
CA SER A 96 -27.20 -26.43 3.83
C SER A 96 -28.16 -26.80 4.96
N ARG A 97 -27.69 -26.83 6.22
CA ARG A 97 -28.57 -27.08 7.38
C ARG A 97 -29.69 -26.04 7.52
N PHE A 98 -29.40 -24.77 7.31
CA PHE A 98 -30.42 -23.71 7.38
C PHE A 98 -31.33 -23.71 6.16
N GLU A 99 -30.83 -24.10 4.99
CA GLU A 99 -31.67 -24.32 3.80
C GLU A 99 -32.63 -25.50 4.01
N ASP A 100 -32.15 -26.58 4.64
CA ASP A 100 -32.99 -27.74 5.01
C ASP A 100 -34.11 -27.33 5.99
N ILE A 101 -33.80 -26.51 7.01
CA ILE A 101 -34.80 -25.99 7.97
C ILE A 101 -35.86 -25.12 7.28
N ILE A 102 -35.48 -24.26 6.33
CA ILE A 102 -36.43 -23.40 5.59
C ILE A 102 -37.30 -24.22 4.63
N CYS A 103 -36.78 -25.31 4.08
CA CYS A 103 -37.52 -26.20 3.18
C CYS A 103 -38.42 -27.20 3.92
N ASP A 104 -38.25 -27.37 5.23
CA ASP A 104 -39.08 -28.26 6.03
C ASP A 104 -40.41 -27.57 6.40
N VAL A 105 -41.52 -28.18 5.96
CA VAL A 105 -42.88 -27.67 6.16
C VAL A 105 -43.33 -27.83 7.61
N ASP A 106 -42.69 -28.73 8.36
CA ASP A 106 -42.98 -29.02 9.77
C ASP A 106 -42.01 -28.32 10.74
N ALA A 107 -41.14 -27.43 10.25
CA ALA A 107 -40.17 -26.72 11.08
C ALA A 107 -40.83 -25.80 12.12
N ASP A 108 -40.26 -25.78 13.32
CA ASP A 108 -40.67 -24.86 14.38
C ASP A 108 -40.49 -23.40 13.92
N GLY A 109 -41.51 -22.57 14.16
CA GLY A 109 -41.52 -21.18 13.67
C GLY A 109 -40.36 -20.31 14.20
N VAL A 110 -39.77 -20.67 15.34
CA VAL A 110 -38.57 -20.01 15.88
C VAL A 110 -37.33 -20.38 15.07
N ASP A 111 -37.15 -21.67 14.78
CA ASP A 111 -36.01 -22.17 13.99
C ASP A 111 -36.07 -21.67 12.55
N TYR A 112 -37.27 -21.51 11.99
CA TYR A 112 -37.48 -20.89 10.67
C TYR A 112 -37.00 -19.43 10.64
N ILE A 113 -37.41 -18.61 11.62
CA ILE A 113 -37.04 -17.19 11.69
C ILE A 113 -35.52 -17.03 11.89
N ASP A 114 -34.93 -17.83 12.77
CA ASP A 114 -33.48 -17.85 13.01
C ASP A 114 -32.70 -18.25 11.74
N ALA A 115 -33.21 -19.24 11.00
CA ALA A 115 -32.63 -19.66 9.73
C ALA A 115 -32.70 -18.53 8.69
N GLU A 116 -33.87 -17.89 8.54
CA GLU A 116 -34.11 -16.80 7.58
C GLU A 116 -33.19 -15.59 7.84
N GLU A 117 -32.98 -15.21 9.10
CA GLU A 117 -32.09 -14.09 9.46
C GLU A 117 -30.61 -14.41 9.19
N HIS A 118 -30.16 -15.62 9.53
CA HIS A 118 -28.73 -15.98 9.46
C HIS A 118 -28.25 -16.37 8.05
N LEU A 119 -29.13 -16.88 7.20
CA LEU A 119 -28.78 -17.32 5.84
C LEU A 119 -28.10 -16.23 4.98
N PRO A 120 -28.61 -14.99 4.86
CA PRO A 120 -27.97 -13.95 4.06
C PRO A 120 -26.58 -13.57 4.62
N ILE A 121 -26.41 -13.55 5.94
CA ILE A 121 -25.14 -13.27 6.60
C ILE A 121 -24.12 -14.37 6.26
N LEU A 122 -24.52 -15.64 6.36
CA LEU A 122 -23.66 -16.78 6.04
C LEU A 122 -23.29 -16.83 4.57
N ARG A 123 -24.22 -16.52 3.66
CA ARG A 123 -23.93 -16.41 2.21
C ARG A 123 -22.90 -15.32 1.92
N LYS A 124 -23.03 -14.14 2.54
CA LYS A 124 -22.03 -13.07 2.42
C LYS A 124 -20.67 -13.48 2.98
N GLN A 125 -20.64 -14.20 4.11
CA GLN A 125 -19.40 -14.74 4.67
C GLN A 125 -18.78 -15.81 3.76
N LEU A 126 -19.60 -16.67 3.15
CA LEU A 126 -19.16 -17.66 2.17
C LEU A 126 -18.52 -16.98 0.96
N GLU A 127 -19.17 -15.97 0.39
CA GLU A 127 -18.67 -15.21 -0.75
C GLU A 127 -17.31 -14.57 -0.44
N THR A 128 -17.21 -13.85 0.68
CA THR A 128 -15.92 -13.25 1.10
C THR A 128 -14.83 -14.30 1.36
N CYS A 129 -15.20 -15.46 1.91
CA CYS A 129 -14.27 -16.58 2.12
C CYS A 129 -13.81 -17.20 0.79
N GLN A 130 -14.73 -17.39 -0.16
CA GLN A 130 -14.44 -17.89 -1.50
C GLN A 130 -13.52 -16.93 -2.27
N ASN A 131 -13.75 -15.62 -2.17
CA ASN A 131 -12.88 -14.60 -2.78
C ASN A 131 -11.47 -14.60 -2.18
N LYS A 132 -11.35 -14.74 -0.86
CA LYS A 132 -10.03 -14.90 -0.21
C LYS A 132 -9.36 -16.21 -0.61
N LEU A 133 -10.10 -17.29 -0.73
CA LEU A 133 -9.57 -18.60 -1.12
C LEU A 133 -9.09 -18.59 -2.58
N SER A 134 -9.86 -17.99 -3.49
CA SER A 134 -9.49 -17.85 -4.90
C SER A 134 -8.24 -16.99 -5.05
N GLN A 135 -8.17 -15.85 -4.34
CA GLN A 135 -6.96 -15.04 -4.28
C GLN A 135 -5.75 -15.82 -3.74
N SER A 136 -5.95 -16.60 -2.67
CA SER A 136 -4.88 -17.43 -2.10
C SER A 136 -4.39 -18.51 -3.09
N LYS A 137 -5.31 -19.16 -3.81
CA LYS A 137 -4.99 -20.12 -4.88
C LYS A 137 -4.21 -19.49 -6.02
N ARG A 138 -4.63 -18.32 -6.52
CA ARG A 138 -3.93 -17.53 -7.54
C ARG A 138 -2.54 -17.12 -7.08
N ALA A 139 -2.42 -16.64 -5.84
CA ALA A 139 -1.13 -16.27 -5.24
C ALA A 139 -0.15 -17.45 -5.17
N LEU A 140 -0.64 -18.65 -4.87
CA LEU A 140 0.13 -19.90 -4.92
C LEU A 140 0.35 -20.40 -6.38
N GLY A 141 -0.50 -19.93 -7.31
CA GLY A 141 -0.72 -20.38 -8.70
C GLY A 141 -0.90 -21.86 -8.79
N VAL A 142 -1.95 -22.28 -8.11
CA VAL A 142 -2.41 -23.64 -7.96
C VAL A 142 -3.85 -23.66 -8.46
N ASN A 143 -4.18 -24.63 -9.32
CA ASN A 143 -5.53 -24.78 -9.85
C ASN A 143 -6.52 -25.22 -8.76
N ASP A 144 -7.82 -25.05 -9.02
CA ASP A 144 -8.90 -25.27 -8.06
C ASP A 144 -8.98 -26.67 -7.44
N HIS A 145 -8.41 -27.67 -8.09
CA HIS A 145 -8.47 -29.08 -7.70
C HIS A 145 -7.23 -29.62 -6.97
N ALA A 146 -6.22 -28.79 -6.69
CA ALA A 146 -5.01 -29.31 -6.06
C ALA A 146 -5.16 -29.48 -4.53
N SER A 147 -4.77 -30.64 -4.03
CA SER A 147 -4.66 -30.89 -2.59
C SER A 147 -3.52 -30.07 -1.97
N PHE A 148 -3.87 -29.00 -1.25
CA PHE A 148 -2.91 -28.10 -0.59
C PHE A 148 -1.95 -28.82 0.37
N GLN A 149 -2.35 -29.96 0.94
CA GLN A 149 -1.55 -30.71 1.91
C GLN A 149 -0.15 -31.10 1.38
N HIS A 150 -0.03 -31.42 0.10
CA HIS A 150 1.26 -31.77 -0.51
C HIS A 150 2.12 -30.55 -0.84
N LEU A 151 1.51 -29.36 -0.92
CA LEU A 151 2.20 -28.11 -1.25
C LEU A 151 2.94 -27.50 -0.05
N THR A 152 2.60 -27.92 1.17
CA THR A 152 3.23 -27.44 2.41
C THR A 152 4.75 -27.62 2.43
N LYS A 153 5.26 -28.67 1.77
CA LYS A 153 6.70 -28.98 1.65
C LYS A 153 7.31 -28.51 0.32
N SER A 154 6.54 -27.84 -0.54
CA SER A 154 7.03 -27.44 -1.86
C SER A 154 8.04 -26.30 -1.78
N LYS A 155 9.25 -26.55 -2.26
CA LYS A 155 10.28 -25.51 -2.41
C LYS A 155 9.87 -24.46 -3.44
N TYR A 156 9.17 -24.87 -4.50
CA TYR A 156 8.68 -23.98 -5.56
C TYR A 156 7.78 -22.87 -4.99
N ILE A 157 6.77 -23.26 -4.20
CA ILE A 157 5.83 -22.32 -3.58
C ILE A 157 6.55 -21.33 -2.66
N ASN A 158 7.57 -21.80 -1.95
CA ASN A 158 8.38 -20.94 -1.10
C ASN A 158 9.21 -19.93 -1.90
N TYR A 159 9.83 -20.35 -3.00
CA TYR A 159 10.55 -19.45 -3.89
C TYR A 159 9.62 -18.44 -4.55
N ARG A 160 8.43 -18.86 -4.99
CA ARG A 160 7.41 -17.97 -5.55
C ARG A 160 6.99 -16.88 -4.56
N MET A 161 6.64 -17.26 -3.33
CA MET A 161 6.23 -16.30 -2.29
C MET A 161 7.36 -15.31 -1.94
N ASN A 162 8.59 -15.81 -1.84
CA ASN A 162 9.74 -14.95 -1.59
C ASN A 162 10.08 -14.04 -2.78
N ALA A 163 9.97 -14.55 -4.02
CA ALA A 163 10.16 -13.77 -5.23
C ALA A 163 9.11 -12.64 -5.33
N ARG A 164 7.83 -12.91 -5.05
CA ARG A 164 6.77 -11.89 -4.98
C ARG A 164 7.11 -10.81 -3.95
N ALA A 165 7.48 -11.21 -2.73
CA ALA A 165 7.86 -10.27 -1.67
C ALA A 165 9.11 -9.44 -2.01
N LEU A 166 10.08 -10.02 -2.72
CA LEU A 166 11.28 -9.31 -3.19
C LEU A 166 10.95 -8.34 -4.33
N LYS A 167 10.12 -8.74 -5.29
CA LYS A 167 9.67 -7.89 -6.40
C LYS A 167 8.90 -6.67 -5.89
N MET A 168 7.96 -6.88 -4.96
CA MET A 168 7.21 -5.79 -4.31
C MET A 168 8.16 -4.80 -3.59
N ARG A 169 9.11 -5.32 -2.80
CA ARG A 169 10.12 -4.49 -2.13
C ARG A 169 11.01 -3.73 -3.10
N LEU A 170 11.42 -4.39 -4.18
CA LEU A 170 12.27 -3.79 -5.20
C LEU A 170 11.54 -2.62 -5.88
N ARG A 171 10.29 -2.82 -6.32
CA ARG A 171 9.43 -1.76 -6.87
C ARG A 171 9.30 -0.58 -5.91
N MET A 172 8.99 -0.86 -4.63
CA MET A 172 8.84 0.20 -3.62
C MET A 172 10.14 0.97 -3.38
N ARG A 173 11.29 0.30 -3.30
CA ARG A 173 12.58 0.98 -3.15
C ARG A 173 12.99 1.78 -4.37
N LEU A 174 12.68 1.30 -5.58
CA LEU A 174 12.96 2.03 -6.81
C LEU A 174 12.09 3.28 -6.91
N ARG A 175 10.79 3.19 -6.57
CA ARG A 175 9.90 4.35 -6.47
C ARG A 175 10.40 5.36 -5.44
N ALA A 176 10.79 4.90 -4.24
CA ALA A 176 11.34 5.76 -3.20
C ALA A 176 12.63 6.46 -3.66
N ARG A 177 13.57 5.73 -4.27
CA ARG A 177 14.81 6.29 -4.84
C ARG A 177 14.51 7.34 -5.93
N LYS A 178 13.57 7.07 -6.84
CA LYS A 178 13.15 8.02 -7.88
C LYS A 178 12.58 9.29 -7.26
N PHE A 179 11.75 9.15 -6.23
CA PHE A 179 11.19 10.29 -5.50
C PHE A 179 12.28 11.11 -4.80
N GLU A 180 13.18 10.46 -4.07
CA GLU A 180 14.33 11.11 -3.40
C GLU A 180 15.18 11.89 -4.41
N ARG A 181 15.50 11.28 -5.56
CA ARG A 181 16.30 11.95 -6.60
C ARG A 181 15.56 13.13 -7.23
N ASN A 182 14.26 13.02 -7.48
CA ASN A 182 13.44 14.13 -7.97
C ASN A 182 13.36 15.29 -6.96
N CYS A 183 13.31 14.99 -5.65
CA CYS A 183 13.33 16.01 -4.61
C CYS A 183 14.66 16.79 -4.62
N ILE A 184 15.79 16.09 -4.73
CA ILE A 184 17.13 16.71 -4.84
C ILE A 184 17.22 17.58 -6.10
N GLU A 185 16.74 17.07 -7.23
CA GLU A 185 16.78 17.81 -8.49
C GLU A 185 15.94 19.10 -8.42
N ARG A 186 14.75 19.03 -7.79
CA ARG A 186 13.90 20.22 -7.60
C ARG A 186 14.51 21.24 -6.64
N SER A 187 15.17 20.80 -5.56
CA SER A 187 15.85 21.74 -4.65
C SER A 187 17.04 22.41 -5.34
N ALA A 188 17.84 21.63 -6.08
CA ALA A 188 18.96 22.15 -6.87
C ALA A 188 18.53 23.21 -7.89
N ARG A 189 17.42 23.01 -8.59
CA ARG A 189 16.89 24.03 -9.53
C ARG A 189 16.40 25.31 -8.84
N ARG A 190 15.95 25.24 -7.58
CA ARG A 190 15.41 26.38 -6.83
C ARG A 190 16.48 27.24 -6.15
N GLN A 191 17.67 26.69 -5.90
CA GLN A 191 18.72 27.36 -5.13
C GLN A 191 20.04 27.34 -5.91
N GLN A 192 20.43 28.50 -6.45
CA GLN A 192 21.57 28.60 -7.37
C GLN A 192 22.96 28.78 -6.72
N TYR A 193 23.11 28.99 -5.39
CA TYR A 193 24.41 29.49 -4.91
C TYR A 193 25.03 28.91 -3.62
N ASN A 194 24.33 28.36 -2.62
CA ASN A 194 24.97 28.11 -1.30
C ASN A 194 24.75 26.74 -0.61
N GLU A 195 24.16 25.73 -1.25
CA GLU A 195 23.91 24.42 -0.61
C GLU A 195 24.50 23.19 -1.33
N CYS A 196 25.50 23.37 -2.21
CA CYS A 196 26.12 22.26 -2.96
C CYS A 196 26.57 21.10 -2.03
N LYS A 197 27.11 21.40 -0.84
CA LYS A 197 27.54 20.37 0.13
C LYS A 197 26.38 19.52 0.68
N ILE A 198 25.21 20.11 0.92
CA ILE A 198 24.03 19.37 1.43
C ILE A 198 23.45 18.51 0.31
N GLN A 199 23.47 19.03 -0.92
CA GLN A 199 23.08 18.30 -2.12
C GLN A 199 24.00 17.09 -2.35
N ASP A 200 25.32 17.29 -2.32
CA ASP A 200 26.31 16.21 -2.46
C ASP A 200 26.13 15.13 -1.38
N GLN A 201 25.93 15.52 -0.12
CA GLN A 201 25.67 14.59 0.98
C GLN A 201 24.38 13.78 0.77
N THR A 202 23.34 14.43 0.24
CA THR A 202 22.05 13.78 -0.02
C THR A 202 22.12 12.88 -1.25
N GLU A 203 22.81 13.30 -2.32
CA GLU A 203 23.10 12.46 -3.48
C GLU A 203 23.90 11.22 -3.09
N ASP A 204 24.92 11.39 -2.26
CA ASP A 204 25.71 10.28 -1.72
C ASP A 204 24.86 9.36 -0.85
N SER A 205 23.94 9.91 -0.06
CA SER A 205 22.99 9.11 0.73
C SER A 205 22.09 8.25 -0.17
N VAL A 206 21.61 8.79 -1.29
CA VAL A 206 20.85 8.03 -2.30
C VAL A 206 21.74 6.95 -2.92
N LYS A 207 22.96 7.29 -3.36
CA LYS A 207 23.92 6.33 -3.96
C LYS A 207 24.30 5.21 -3.00
N ARG A 208 24.44 5.49 -1.70
CA ARG A 208 24.72 4.46 -0.67
C ARG A 208 23.63 3.38 -0.57
N ARG A 209 22.39 3.68 -1.00
CA ARG A 209 21.27 2.73 -0.99
C ARG A 209 21.22 1.86 -2.25
N ASP A 210 21.86 2.28 -3.34
CA ASP A 210 21.86 1.59 -4.64
C ASP A 210 22.36 0.14 -4.56
N PRO A 211 23.46 -0.19 -3.85
CA PRO A 211 23.90 -1.58 -3.68
C PRO A 211 22.86 -2.46 -2.99
N GLY A 212 22.09 -1.90 -2.04
CA GLY A 212 21.01 -2.60 -1.37
C GLY A 212 19.84 -2.92 -2.30
N ILE A 213 19.53 -2.01 -3.23
CA ILE A 213 18.50 -2.22 -4.27
C ILE A 213 18.97 -3.28 -5.27
N GLN A 214 20.21 -3.19 -5.75
CA GLN A 214 20.80 -4.21 -6.63
C GLN A 214 20.84 -5.59 -5.98
N LYS A 215 21.14 -5.67 -4.67
CA LYS A 215 21.12 -6.94 -3.93
C LYS A 215 19.72 -7.57 -3.92
N LEU A 216 18.66 -6.76 -3.78
CA LEU A 216 17.28 -7.27 -3.89
C LEU A 216 16.99 -7.84 -5.27
N ALA A 217 17.40 -7.14 -6.33
CA ALA A 217 17.23 -7.61 -7.71
C ALA A 217 18.01 -8.91 -7.98
N ARG A 218 19.25 -9.02 -7.48
CA ARG A 218 20.04 -10.27 -7.57
C ARG A 218 19.37 -11.43 -6.83
N SER A 219 18.89 -11.21 -5.60
CA SER A 219 18.17 -12.24 -4.83
C SER A 219 16.88 -12.67 -5.53
N TYR A 220 16.15 -11.73 -6.13
CA TYR A 220 14.98 -12.02 -6.94
C TYR A 220 15.32 -12.93 -8.14
N ASN A 221 16.32 -12.54 -8.94
CA ASN A 221 16.76 -13.33 -10.10
C ASN A 221 17.28 -14.72 -9.71
N LYS A 222 17.88 -14.86 -8.51
CA LYS A 222 18.25 -16.17 -7.98
C LYS A 222 17.03 -17.06 -7.77
N HIS A 223 15.98 -16.57 -7.11
CA HIS A 223 14.75 -17.34 -6.93
C HIS A 223 14.04 -17.64 -8.24
N VAL A 224 14.07 -16.72 -9.21
CA VAL A 224 13.58 -16.97 -10.58
C VAL A 224 14.32 -18.16 -11.22
N SER A 225 15.65 -18.18 -11.10
CA SER A 225 16.49 -19.26 -11.63
C SER A 225 16.22 -20.60 -10.94
N ASP A 226 16.10 -20.59 -9.60
CA ASP A 226 15.75 -21.77 -8.80
C ASP A 226 14.35 -22.30 -9.20
N MET A 227 13.38 -21.43 -9.46
CA MET A 227 12.05 -21.80 -9.95
C MET A 227 12.10 -22.44 -11.35
N LEU A 228 12.85 -21.86 -12.29
CA LEU A 228 13.04 -22.43 -13.63
C LEU A 228 13.70 -23.81 -13.58
N GLU A 229 14.63 -24.03 -12.65
CA GLU A 229 15.26 -25.33 -12.46
C GLU A 229 14.28 -26.36 -11.90
N LEU A 230 13.44 -25.99 -10.93
CA LEU A 230 12.40 -26.88 -10.40
C LEU A 230 11.34 -27.24 -11.44
N ILE A 231 11.00 -26.32 -12.35
CA ILE A 231 10.10 -26.58 -13.48
C ILE A 231 10.74 -27.59 -14.44
N ARG A 232 12.01 -27.39 -14.81
CA ARG A 232 12.77 -28.33 -15.65
C ARG A 232 12.84 -29.74 -15.04
N ARG A 233 13.01 -29.82 -13.71
CA ARG A 233 13.05 -31.07 -12.95
C ARG A 233 11.66 -31.68 -12.68
N ARG A 234 10.56 -31.07 -13.16
CA ARG A 234 9.17 -31.48 -12.92
C ARG A 234 8.79 -31.59 -11.43
N GLN A 235 9.43 -30.78 -10.58
CA GLN A 235 9.14 -30.67 -9.14
C GLN A 235 8.24 -29.48 -8.79
N ALA A 236 7.85 -28.69 -9.81
CA ALA A 236 6.90 -27.61 -9.68
C ALA A 236 5.44 -28.12 -9.82
N PRO A 237 4.45 -27.39 -9.29
CA PRO A 237 3.03 -27.66 -9.54
C PRO A 237 2.71 -27.73 -11.05
N ARG A 238 1.65 -28.45 -11.41
CA ARG A 238 1.17 -28.51 -12.81
C ARG A 238 0.86 -27.10 -13.31
N ASN A 239 1.26 -26.78 -14.53
CA ASN A 239 1.11 -25.46 -15.18
C ASN A 239 1.81 -24.31 -14.44
N ALA A 240 2.82 -24.59 -13.61
CA ALA A 240 3.62 -23.56 -12.98
C ALA A 240 4.40 -22.74 -14.02
N VAL A 241 4.20 -21.42 -13.99
CA VAL A 241 4.92 -20.45 -14.82
C VAL A 241 5.91 -19.70 -13.95
N ALA A 242 7.18 -19.64 -14.39
CA ALA A 242 8.19 -18.82 -13.74
C ALA A 242 8.11 -17.36 -14.22
N PRO A 243 8.30 -16.38 -13.31
CA PRO A 243 8.43 -14.98 -13.68
C PRO A 243 9.71 -14.69 -14.48
N LEU A 244 9.73 -13.57 -15.19
CA LEU A 244 10.91 -13.10 -15.92
C LEU A 244 12.00 -12.53 -14.99
N PRO A 245 13.29 -12.77 -15.28
CA PRO A 245 14.38 -12.13 -14.57
C PRO A 245 14.45 -10.63 -14.88
N ILE A 246 14.91 -9.85 -13.91
CA ILE A 246 15.08 -8.40 -14.02
C ILE A 246 16.50 -8.10 -14.51
N THR A 247 16.61 -7.27 -15.54
CA THR A 247 17.87 -6.73 -16.03
C THR A 247 18.49 -5.79 -15.00
N LEU A 248 19.73 -6.08 -14.59
CA LEU A 248 20.46 -5.25 -13.62
C LEU A 248 21.05 -3.99 -14.28
N LYS A 249 21.39 -4.09 -15.58
CA LYS A 249 21.85 -2.95 -16.38
C LYS A 249 20.67 -2.03 -16.63
N GLY A 250 20.77 -0.77 -16.23
CA GLY A 250 19.68 0.20 -16.40
C GLY A 250 18.56 0.09 -15.37
N LEU A 251 18.72 -0.71 -14.29
CA LEU A 251 17.69 -0.90 -13.25
C LEU A 251 17.10 0.40 -12.67
N PHE A 252 17.88 1.48 -12.68
CA PHE A 252 17.49 2.77 -12.13
C PHE A 252 16.85 3.72 -13.15
N ASN A 253 16.82 3.36 -14.44
CA ASN A 253 16.19 4.16 -15.49
C ASN A 253 14.66 4.07 -15.39
N LEU A 254 14.14 2.90 -14.96
CA LEU A 254 12.72 2.64 -14.77
C LEU A 254 11.93 2.91 -16.04
N ASP A 255 12.29 2.22 -17.11
CA ASP A 255 11.58 2.29 -18.37
C ASP A 255 10.22 1.59 -18.25
N VAL A 256 9.28 1.96 -19.12
CA VAL A 256 7.91 1.38 -19.14
C VAL A 256 7.96 -0.10 -19.50
N ASP A 257 8.91 -0.49 -20.36
CA ASP A 257 9.10 -1.86 -20.85
C ASP A 257 9.97 -2.74 -19.93
N ASP A 258 10.40 -2.23 -18.77
CA ASP A 258 11.21 -3.02 -17.85
C ASP A 258 10.38 -4.20 -17.27
N ASN A 259 10.92 -5.43 -17.34
CA ASN A 259 10.34 -6.67 -16.77
C ASN A 259 9.94 -6.58 -15.28
N ILE A 260 10.40 -5.54 -14.58
CA ILE A 260 9.97 -5.25 -13.22
C ILE A 260 8.47 -4.93 -13.14
N TRP A 261 7.85 -4.39 -14.18
CA TRP A 261 6.44 -4.01 -14.20
C TRP A 261 5.50 -5.17 -14.54
N GLU A 262 5.99 -6.18 -15.25
CA GLU A 262 5.20 -7.38 -15.54
C GLU A 262 4.93 -8.21 -14.28
N ASP A 263 3.73 -8.75 -14.12
CA ASP A 263 3.38 -9.58 -12.95
C ASP A 263 3.23 -11.08 -13.25
N ILE A 264 3.67 -11.49 -14.45
CA ILE A 264 3.63 -12.88 -14.93
C ILE A 264 4.18 -13.85 -13.87
N GLY A 265 3.35 -14.81 -13.45
CA GLY A 265 3.72 -15.90 -12.54
C GLY A 265 3.91 -15.50 -11.07
N LEU A 266 3.65 -14.25 -10.68
CA LEU A 266 3.78 -13.75 -9.30
C LEU A 266 2.54 -13.02 -8.78
N ASN A 267 1.79 -12.36 -9.66
CA ASN A 267 0.56 -11.64 -9.35
C ASN A 267 -0.41 -11.79 -10.54
N ASP A 268 -1.47 -12.57 -10.39
CA ASP A 268 -2.60 -12.54 -11.34
C ASP A 268 -3.75 -11.71 -10.73
N ASP A 269 -3.41 -10.77 -9.85
CA ASP A 269 -4.34 -9.91 -9.10
C ASP A 269 -4.35 -8.53 -9.78
N ASP A 270 -5.47 -8.18 -10.42
CA ASP A 270 -6.08 -6.82 -10.43
C ASP A 270 -7.46 -6.92 -11.13
N ASP A 271 -8.38 -7.75 -10.62
CA ASP A 271 -9.80 -7.69 -11.04
C ASP A 271 -10.54 -6.52 -10.36
N GLU A 272 -9.99 -6.00 -9.25
CA GLU A 272 -10.53 -4.84 -8.53
C GLU A 272 -9.80 -3.59 -9.03
N GLY A 273 -10.53 -2.67 -9.66
CA GLY A 273 -9.96 -1.47 -10.24
C GLY A 273 -9.17 -0.63 -9.21
N PRO A 274 -8.22 0.20 -9.66
CA PRO A 274 -7.42 1.04 -8.78
C PRO A 274 -8.30 1.91 -7.87
N PRO A 275 -7.98 2.03 -6.57
CA PRO A 275 -8.82 2.72 -5.61
C PRO A 275 -9.02 4.20 -6.01
N PRO A 276 -10.14 4.82 -5.62
CA PRO A 276 -10.48 6.17 -6.08
C PRO A 276 -9.41 7.22 -5.78
N TRP A 277 -8.73 7.14 -4.63
CA TRP A 277 -7.62 8.02 -4.27
C TRP A 277 -6.40 7.91 -5.22
N LEU A 278 -6.30 6.84 -6.01
CA LEU A 278 -5.24 6.66 -7.02
C LEU A 278 -5.72 7.00 -8.44
N SER A 279 -6.94 6.56 -8.80
CA SER A 279 -7.47 6.62 -10.16
C SER A 279 -8.20 7.93 -10.49
N SER A 280 -8.94 8.49 -9.53
CA SER A 280 -9.73 9.70 -9.75
C SER A 280 -8.91 10.96 -9.50
N GLU A 281 -8.77 11.80 -10.53
CA GLU A 281 -8.15 13.13 -10.36
C GLU A 281 -8.96 14.03 -9.43
N ARG A 282 -10.29 13.90 -9.47
CA ARG A 282 -11.20 14.63 -8.57
C ARG A 282 -10.92 14.29 -7.12
N VAL A 283 -10.88 13.00 -6.78
CA VAL A 283 -10.58 12.55 -5.41
C VAL A 283 -9.18 12.99 -4.98
N ARG A 284 -8.18 12.90 -5.85
CA ARG A 284 -6.81 13.37 -5.54
C ARG A 284 -6.72 14.88 -5.27
N LYS A 285 -7.45 15.70 -6.03
CA LYS A 285 -7.54 17.14 -5.79
C LYS A 285 -8.32 17.42 -4.49
N GLY A 286 -9.43 16.73 -4.26
CA GLY A 286 -10.24 16.85 -3.05
C GLY A 286 -9.46 16.50 -1.79
N ILE A 287 -8.67 15.42 -1.80
CA ILE A 287 -7.78 15.04 -0.69
C ILE A 287 -6.77 16.16 -0.39
N LYS A 288 -6.20 16.80 -1.41
CA LYS A 288 -5.29 17.93 -1.17
C LYS A 288 -6.01 19.13 -0.56
N GLY A 289 -7.19 19.46 -1.08
CA GLY A 289 -8.00 20.57 -0.58
C GLY A 289 -8.42 20.37 0.88
N ILE A 290 -8.90 19.18 1.24
CA ILE A 290 -9.33 18.87 2.62
C ILE A 290 -8.15 18.90 3.60
N LEU A 291 -7.00 18.37 3.22
CA LEU A 291 -5.79 18.40 4.04
C LEU A 291 -5.27 19.82 4.22
N LEU A 292 -5.28 20.63 3.15
CA LEU A 292 -4.87 22.03 3.21
C LEU A 292 -5.78 22.84 4.14
N ARG A 293 -7.09 22.61 4.07
CA ARG A 293 -8.07 23.22 4.97
C ARG A 293 -7.82 22.79 6.42
N ASP A 294 -7.78 21.48 6.69
CA ASP A 294 -7.64 20.94 8.04
C ASP A 294 -6.32 21.41 8.70
N TRP A 295 -5.22 21.48 7.94
CA TRP A 295 -3.96 22.06 8.41
C TRP A 295 -4.03 23.57 8.65
N SER A 296 -4.73 24.31 7.79
CA SER A 296 -4.89 25.76 7.97
C SER A 296 -5.75 26.06 9.20
N ASP A 297 -6.80 25.28 9.45
CA ASP A 297 -7.64 25.39 10.65
C ASP A 297 -6.87 25.05 11.93
N GLU A 298 -5.93 24.09 11.87
CA GLU A 298 -5.02 23.80 12.98
C GLU A 298 -4.01 24.94 13.21
N GLU A 299 -3.42 25.50 12.14
CA GLU A 299 -2.48 26.62 12.23
C GLU A 299 -3.15 27.88 12.79
N LEU A 300 -4.37 28.20 12.34
CA LEU A 300 -5.15 29.33 12.84
C LEU A 300 -5.55 29.19 14.31
N ARG A 301 -5.78 27.96 14.81
CA ARG A 301 -6.04 27.70 16.24
C ARG A 301 -4.81 27.85 17.12
N ARG A 302 -3.61 27.73 16.55
CA ARG A 302 -2.34 27.85 17.27
C ARG A 302 -1.82 29.29 17.36
N LEU A 303 -2.15 30.12 16.36
CA LEU A 303 -1.81 31.54 16.31
C LEU A 303 -2.71 32.35 17.24
#